data_AF-A0A3D3CIN8-F1
#
_entry.id   AF-A0A3D3CIN8-F1
#
_cell.length_a   1.000
_cell.length_b   1.000
_cell.length_c   1.000
_cell.angle_alpha   90.00
_cell.angle_beta   90.00
_cell.angle_gamma   90.00
#
_symmetry.space_group_name_H-M   'P 1'
#
loop_
_entity.id
_entity.type
_entity.pdbx_description
1 polymer ?
#
loop_
_entity_poly.entity_id
_entity_poly.type
_entity_poly.pdbx_seq_one_letter_code
_entity_poly.pdbx_strand_id
1 'polypeptide(L)'
;MAERNNCESMEYITGFRGSSGAVIVSRDRSCLVTDGRYALQAKVQSPFELRMQGSGTLPEKTLEVLAEGRWQTAGYEANRLTVRLFEALKPAAPRWRDASALLPALRRTKDEVEVAAIRKAGSIA
;
A
#
# COMPACT_ATOMS: atom_id res chain seq x y z
N MET A 1 -2.63 -11.95 11.08
CA MET A 1 -3.20 -10.64 11.41
C MET A 1 -2.29 -9.61 10.78
N ALA A 2 -2.70 -9.02 9.65
CA ALA A 2 -1.92 -8.06 8.85
C ALA A 2 -2.49 -6.63 8.99
N GLU A 3 -3.14 -6.36 10.11
CA GLU A 3 -3.78 -5.09 10.39
C GLU A 3 -2.72 -4.08 10.85
N ARG A 4 -2.76 -2.86 10.31
CA ARG A 4 -1.87 -1.73 10.65
C ARG A 4 -0.36 -1.87 10.42
N ASN A 5 0.15 -2.91 9.77
CA ASN A 5 1.61 -3.05 9.55
C ASN A 5 2.22 -1.88 8.74
N ASN A 6 1.44 -1.19 7.89
CA ASN A 6 1.96 -0.11 7.04
C ASN A 6 0.88 0.87 6.50
N CYS A 7 -0.08 1.25 7.35
CA CYS A 7 -1.19 2.15 6.93
C CYS A 7 -0.71 3.54 6.47
N GLU A 8 0.43 4.00 6.97
CA GLU A 8 0.97 5.32 6.64
C GLU A 8 1.42 5.38 5.18
N SER A 9 2.17 4.39 4.71
CA SER A 9 2.62 4.28 3.31
C SER A 9 1.44 4.19 2.35
N MET A 10 0.43 3.42 2.74
CA MET A 10 -0.83 3.31 2.00
C MET A 10 -1.55 4.66 1.91
N GLU A 11 -1.75 5.36 3.03
CA GLU A 11 -2.42 6.66 3.05
C GLU A 11 -1.68 7.68 2.18
N TYR A 12 -0.35 7.76 2.28
CA TYR A 12 0.43 8.71 1.50
C TYR A 12 0.35 8.47 -0.01
N ILE A 13 0.37 7.21 -0.45
CA ILE A 13 0.35 6.88 -1.88
C ILE A 13 -1.06 6.98 -2.46
N THR A 14 -2.06 6.56 -1.69
CA THR A 14 -3.42 6.34 -2.22
C THR A 14 -4.46 7.32 -1.69
N GLY A 15 -4.18 8.04 -0.61
CA GLY A 15 -5.18 8.81 0.14
C GLY A 15 -6.09 7.97 1.05
N PHE A 16 -6.03 6.62 0.96
CA PHE A 16 -6.89 5.73 1.72
C PHE A 16 -6.41 5.59 3.18
N ARG A 17 -7.29 5.96 4.11
CA ARG A 17 -7.04 5.98 5.57
C ARG A 17 -7.49 4.72 6.30
N GLY A 18 -7.73 3.62 5.59
CA GLY A 18 -8.11 2.36 6.20
C GLY A 18 -6.95 1.70 6.93
N SER A 19 -7.28 0.80 7.86
CA SER A 19 -6.27 0.05 8.63
C SER A 19 -5.88 -1.30 8.00
N SER A 20 -6.60 -1.72 6.96
CA SER A 20 -6.48 -3.02 6.31
C SER A 20 -6.46 -2.85 4.79
N GLY A 21 -5.33 -3.20 4.17
CA GLY A 21 -5.20 -3.16 2.72
C GLY A 21 -3.77 -3.44 2.24
N ALA A 22 -3.62 -3.58 0.93
CA ALA A 22 -2.33 -3.67 0.25
C ALA A 22 -2.35 -2.78 -1.00
N VAL A 23 -1.21 -2.16 -1.31
CA VAL A 23 -1.08 -1.26 -2.45
C VAL A 23 -0.06 -1.85 -3.42
N ILE A 24 -0.44 -1.91 -4.69
CA ILE A 24 0.43 -2.38 -5.78
C ILE A 24 0.52 -1.24 -6.78
N VAL A 25 1.74 -0.80 -7.07
CA VAL A 25 2.03 0.24 -8.06
C VAL A 25 3.05 -0.26 -9.04
N SER A 26 2.74 -0.11 -10.32
CA SER A 26 3.60 -0.39 -11.45
C SER A 26 3.55 0.77 -12.44
N ARG A 27 4.20 0.64 -13.59
CA ARG A 27 4.18 1.69 -14.62
C ARG A 27 2.79 1.84 -15.25
N ASP A 28 2.05 0.74 -15.37
CA ASP A 28 0.78 0.67 -16.09
C ASP A 28 -0.44 0.47 -15.18
N ARG A 29 -0.24 0.13 -13.90
CA ARG A 29 -1.34 -0.19 -12.97
C ARG A 29 -1.10 0.34 -11.57
N SER A 30 -2.18 0.78 -10.93
CA SER A 30 -2.25 1.14 -9.52
C SER A 30 -3.47 0.46 -8.90
N CYS A 31 -3.24 -0.47 -7.97
CA CYS A 31 -4.29 -1.26 -7.35
C CYS A 31 -4.28 -1.07 -5.83
N LEU A 32 -5.47 -0.97 -5.24
CA LEU A 32 -5.70 -1.01 -3.80
C LEU A 32 -6.51 -2.26 -3.47
N VAL A 33 -5.91 -3.20 -2.75
CA VAL A 33 -6.59 -4.40 -2.24
C VAL A 33 -7.12 -4.10 -0.85
N THR A 34 -8.41 -4.33 -0.59
CA THR A 34 -8.98 -4.16 0.76
C THR A 34 -10.20 -5.07 0.98
N ASP A 35 -10.67 -5.12 2.23
CA ASP A 35 -11.81 -5.92 2.65
C ASP A 35 -13.14 -5.15 2.60
N GLY A 36 -14.25 -5.88 2.74
CA GLY A 36 -15.61 -5.33 2.62
C GLY A 36 -15.92 -4.17 3.58
N ARG A 37 -15.26 -4.11 4.74
CA ARG A 37 -15.49 -3.05 5.74
C ARG A 37 -15.09 -1.68 5.21
N TYR A 38 -14.12 -1.64 4.31
CA TYR A 38 -13.55 -0.39 3.81
C TYR A 38 -13.88 -0.10 2.33
N ALA A 39 -14.70 -0.92 1.67
CA ALA A 39 -14.97 -0.81 0.23
C ALA A 39 -15.47 0.59 -0.19
N LEU A 40 -16.46 1.13 0.53
CA LEU A 40 -17.02 2.45 0.25
C LEU A 40 -16.00 3.56 0.51
N GLN A 41 -15.26 3.45 1.63
CA GLN A 41 -14.22 4.41 1.98
C GLN A 41 -13.09 4.43 0.95
N ALA A 42 -12.60 3.27 0.53
CA ALA A 42 -11.54 3.12 -0.45
C ALA A 42 -11.94 3.72 -1.81
N LYS A 43 -13.18 3.50 -2.25
CA LYS A 43 -13.72 4.06 -3.50
C LYS A 43 -13.78 5.59 -3.50
N VAL A 44 -14.01 6.21 -2.35
CA VAL A 44 -14.08 7.68 -2.23
C VAL A 44 -12.70 8.30 -2.04
N GLN A 45 -11.82 7.65 -1.28
CA GLN A 45 -10.55 8.22 -0.86
C GLN A 45 -9.40 7.99 -1.84
N SER A 46 -9.48 6.96 -2.68
CA SER A 46 -8.38 6.56 -3.54
C SER A 46 -8.76 6.55 -5.02
N PRO A 47 -7.88 7.07 -5.91
CA PRO A 47 -8.06 6.95 -7.36
C PRO A 47 -7.62 5.59 -7.90
N PHE A 48 -7.16 4.67 -7.05
CA PHE A 48 -6.60 3.38 -7.47
C PHE A 48 -7.70 2.39 -7.84
N GLU A 49 -7.36 1.43 -8.70
CA GLU A 49 -8.26 0.32 -9.01
C GLU A 49 -8.52 -0.51 -7.74
N LEU A 50 -9.77 -0.58 -7.32
CA LEU A 50 -10.17 -1.30 -6.12
C LEU A 50 -10.28 -2.79 -6.40
N ARG A 51 -9.51 -3.60 -5.66
CA ARG A 51 -9.54 -5.07 -5.72
C ARG A 51 -10.05 -5.62 -4.38
N MET A 52 -11.29 -6.14 -4.39
CA MET A 52 -11.88 -6.67 -3.16
C MET A 52 -11.23 -7.99 -2.76
N GLN A 53 -10.91 -8.14 -1.47
CA GLN A 53 -10.36 -9.37 -0.87
C GLN A 53 -11.27 -10.59 -1.11
N GLY A 54 -12.60 -10.39 -1.13
CA GLY A 54 -13.56 -11.48 -1.26
C GLY A 54 -13.55 -12.40 -0.04
N SER A 55 -13.72 -13.71 -0.28
CA SER A 55 -13.75 -14.76 0.76
C SER A 55 -12.37 -15.24 1.22
N GLY A 56 -11.30 -14.91 0.48
CA GLY A 56 -9.93 -15.25 0.83
C GLY A 56 -9.33 -14.30 1.87
N THR A 57 -8.04 -14.40 2.12
CA THR A 57 -7.27 -13.49 2.95
C THR A 57 -6.67 -12.35 2.12
N LEU A 58 -6.38 -11.21 2.77
CA LEU A 58 -5.75 -10.07 2.12
C LEU A 58 -4.42 -10.44 1.42
N PRO A 59 -3.50 -11.23 2.02
CA PRO A 59 -2.30 -11.69 1.33
C PRO A 59 -2.58 -12.56 0.10
N GLU A 60 -3.56 -13.46 0.14
CA GLU A 60 -3.91 -14.30 -1.00
C GLU A 60 -4.41 -13.46 -2.17
N LYS A 61 -5.29 -12.48 -1.92
CA LYS A 61 -5.75 -11.57 -2.97
C LYS A 61 -4.62 -10.69 -3.49
N THR A 62 -3.71 -10.26 -2.61
CA THR A 62 -2.53 -9.46 -3.01
C THR A 62 -1.59 -10.28 -3.91
N LEU A 63 -1.36 -11.55 -3.58
CA LEU A 63 -0.59 -12.48 -4.40
C LEU A 63 -1.23 -12.66 -5.79
N GLU A 64 -2.54 -12.86 -5.85
CA GLU A 64 -3.29 -12.98 -7.11
C GLU A 64 -3.08 -11.74 -8.00
N VAL A 65 -3.33 -10.54 -7.46
CA VAL A 65 -3.17 -9.28 -8.21
C VAL A 65 -1.71 -9.04 -8.61
N LEU A 66 -0.74 -9.43 -7.77
CA LEU A 66 0.67 -9.34 -8.14
C LEU A 66 1.03 -10.29 -9.30
N ALA A 67 0.53 -11.53 -9.25
CA ALA A 67 0.80 -12.55 -10.27
C ALA A 67 0.15 -12.20 -11.62
N GLU A 68 -1.01 -11.55 -11.62
CA GLU A 68 -1.66 -11.01 -12.83
C GLU A 68 -0.75 -10.06 -13.63
N GLY A 69 0.11 -9.30 -12.93
CA GLY A 69 1.02 -8.34 -13.54
C GLY A 69 2.22 -8.97 -14.27
N ARG A 70 2.56 -10.23 -13.97
CA ARG A 70 3.69 -10.99 -14.58
C ARG A 70 5.02 -10.23 -14.57
N TRP A 71 5.24 -9.39 -13.57
CA TRP A 71 6.46 -8.58 -13.47
C TRP A 71 7.68 -9.44 -13.13
N GLN A 72 8.81 -9.14 -13.77
CA GLN A 72 10.07 -9.85 -13.54
C GLN A 72 10.75 -9.45 -12.23
N THR A 73 10.40 -8.30 -11.66
CA THR A 73 10.98 -7.81 -10.41
C THR A 73 9.93 -7.03 -9.65
N ALA A 74 9.73 -7.38 -8.39
CA ALA A 74 8.86 -6.67 -7.46
C ALA A 74 9.68 -5.94 -6.39
N GLY A 75 9.21 -4.76 -5.98
CA GLY A 75 9.75 -4.01 -4.84
C GLY A 75 8.88 -4.21 -3.61
N TYR A 76 9.47 -4.20 -2.42
CA TYR A 76 8.73 -4.25 -1.16
C TYR A 76 9.46 -3.45 -0.07
N GLU A 77 8.73 -2.96 0.93
CA GLU A 77 9.32 -2.28 2.09
C GLU A 77 9.81 -3.34 3.10
N ALA A 78 11.05 -3.82 2.94
CA ALA A 78 11.61 -4.90 3.75
C ALA A 78 11.59 -4.61 5.27
N ASN A 79 11.72 -3.34 5.66
CA ASN A 79 11.66 -2.92 7.07
C ASN A 79 10.25 -2.88 7.67
N ARG A 80 9.20 -2.99 6.85
CA ARG A 80 7.79 -2.92 7.28
C ARG A 80 7.01 -4.20 7.03
N LEU A 81 7.50 -5.06 6.13
CA LEU A 81 6.83 -6.28 5.74
C LEU A 81 7.38 -7.47 6.56
N THR A 82 6.50 -8.18 7.26
CA THR A 82 6.91 -9.32 8.08
C THR A 82 7.39 -10.47 7.19
N VAL A 83 8.35 -11.26 7.68
CA VAL A 83 8.87 -12.43 6.96
C VAL A 83 7.75 -13.38 6.51
N ARG A 84 6.76 -13.63 7.39
CA ARG A 84 5.59 -14.46 7.05
C ARG A 84 4.81 -13.92 5.85
N LEU A 85 4.58 -12.60 5.80
CA LEU A 85 3.86 -12.00 4.68
C LEU A 85 4.72 -12.03 3.41
N PHE A 86 6.03 -11.83 3.53
CA PHE A 86 6.95 -11.88 2.40
C PHE A 86 6.93 -13.25 1.74
N GLU A 87 7.09 -14.33 2.53
CA GLU A 87 7.10 -15.69 2.00
C GLU A 87 5.77 -16.06 1.31
N ALA A 88 4.64 -15.52 1.79
CA ALA A 88 3.35 -15.70 1.13
C ALA A 88 3.25 -15.00 -0.24
N LEU A 89 3.93 -13.86 -0.42
CA LEU A 89 3.91 -13.07 -1.65
C LEU A 89 5.02 -13.44 -2.64
N LYS A 90 6.12 -14.01 -2.14
CA LYS A 90 7.32 -14.38 -2.90
C LYS A 90 7.06 -15.11 -4.22
N PRO A 91 6.07 -16.02 -4.34
CA PRO A 91 5.76 -16.68 -5.62
C PRO A 91 5.30 -15.73 -6.74
N ALA A 92 4.89 -14.50 -6.43
CA ALA A 92 4.32 -13.57 -7.42
C ALA A 92 5.34 -13.06 -8.45
N ALA A 93 6.63 -13.06 -8.12
CA ALA A 93 7.69 -12.54 -8.97
C ALA A 93 9.01 -13.30 -8.75
N PRO A 94 9.83 -13.48 -9.79
CA PRO A 94 11.08 -14.25 -9.68
C PRO A 94 12.20 -13.47 -8.97
N ARG A 95 12.11 -12.14 -8.90
CA ARG A 95 13.09 -11.28 -8.23
C ARG A 95 12.39 -10.28 -7.34
N TRP A 96 13.00 -10.03 -6.19
CA TRP A 96 12.53 -9.05 -5.22
C TRP A 96 13.65 -8.06 -4.89
N ARG A 97 13.29 -6.80 -4.69
CA ARG A 97 14.20 -5.73 -4.30
C ARG A 97 13.66 -5.02 -3.07
N ASP A 98 14.54 -4.71 -2.14
CA ASP A 98 14.20 -3.81 -1.05
C ASP A 98 13.95 -2.40 -1.61
N ALA A 99 12.76 -1.88 -1.34
CA ALA A 99 12.29 -0.55 -1.69
C ALA A 99 12.01 0.32 -0.46
N SER A 100 12.48 -0.08 0.74
CA SER A 100 12.25 0.65 1.99
C SER A 100 12.76 2.09 1.97
N ALA A 101 13.69 2.45 1.09
CA ALA A 101 14.18 3.82 0.95
C ALA A 101 13.28 4.72 0.08
N LEU A 102 12.38 4.15 -0.72
CA LEU A 102 11.62 4.88 -1.75
C LEU A 102 10.68 5.93 -1.13
N LEU A 103 9.76 5.50 -0.28
CA LEU A 103 8.75 6.39 0.30
C LEU A 103 9.34 7.40 1.30
N PRO A 104 10.30 7.02 2.18
CA PRO A 104 10.97 8.01 3.01
C PRO A 104 11.70 9.10 2.20
N ALA A 105 12.27 8.75 1.03
CA ALA A 105 12.90 9.74 0.15
C ALA A 105 11.87 10.72 -0.44
N LEU A 106 10.71 10.21 -0.88
CA LEU A 106 9.61 11.04 -1.38
C LEU A 106 9.05 11.96 -0.29
N ARG A 107 8.78 11.43 0.91
CA ARG A 107 8.24 12.16 2.07
C ARG A 107 9.20 13.17 2.69
N ARG A 108 10.47 13.18 2.27
CA ARG A 108 11.45 14.11 2.84
C ARG A 108 11.09 15.54 2.49
N THR A 109 10.72 15.77 1.23
CA THR A 109 10.23 17.05 0.72
C THR A 109 8.70 17.07 0.80
N LYS A 110 8.15 18.04 1.52
CA LYS A 110 6.70 18.17 1.71
C LYS A 110 6.13 19.01 0.58
N ASP A 111 4.95 18.65 0.11
CA ASP A 111 4.17 19.53 -0.75
C ASP A 111 3.47 20.65 0.05
N GLU A 112 2.82 21.58 -0.66
CA GLU A 112 2.13 22.71 -0.03
C GLU A 112 0.97 22.29 0.87
N VAL A 113 0.28 21.19 0.53
CA VAL A 113 -0.85 20.65 1.29
C VAL A 113 -0.35 20.07 2.62
N GLU A 114 0.72 19.29 2.58
CA GLU A 114 1.40 18.73 3.75
C GLU A 114 1.94 19.83 4.67
N VAL A 115 2.60 20.85 4.10
CA VAL A 115 3.11 22.00 4.89
C VAL A 115 1.96 22.76 5.56
N ALA A 116 0.86 23.01 4.84
CA ALA A 116 -0.31 23.68 5.41
C ALA A 116 -0.94 22.88 6.56
N ALA A 117 -1.05 21.56 6.40
CA ALA A 117 -1.56 20.66 7.44
C ALA A 117 -0.67 20.68 8.70
N ILE A 118 0.65 20.63 8.54
CA ILE A 118 1.61 20.69 9.66
C ILE A 118 1.52 22.03 10.39
N ARG A 119 1.44 23.16 9.67
CA ARG A 119 1.26 24.49 10.29
C ARG A 119 -0.02 24.57 11.10
N LYS A 120 -1.12 24.05 10.55
CA LYS A 120 -2.41 23.99 11.27
C LYS A 120 -2.30 23.14 12.54
N ALA A 121 -1.67 21.97 12.46
CA ALA A 121 -1.44 21.12 13.63
C ALA A 121 -0.60 21.83 14.71
N GLY A 122 0.43 22.58 14.32
CA GLY A 122 1.22 23.38 15.26
C GLY A 122 0.46 24.53 15.91
N SER A 123 -0.59 25.07 15.26
CA SER A 123 -1.41 26.15 15.81
C SER A 123 -2.43 25.70 16.86
N ILE A 124 -2.67 24.39 16.99
CA ILE A 124 -3.64 23.80 17.93
C ILE A 124 -2.96 23.00 19.06
N ALA A 125 -1.63 22.96 19.08
CA ALA A 125 -0.81 22.30 20.11
C ALA A 125 -0.41 23.30 21.19
#